data_AF-A0A078JC01-F1
#
_entry.id   AF-A0A078JC01-F1
#
_cell.length_a   1.000
_cell.length_b   1.000
_cell.length_c   1.000
_cell.angle_alpha   90.00
_cell.angle_beta   90.00
_cell.angle_gamma   90.00
#
_symmetry.space_group_name_H-M   'P 1'
#
loop_
_entity.id
_entity.type
_entity.pdbx_description
1 polymer ?
#
loop_
_entity_poly.entity_id
_entity_poly.type
_entity_poly.pdbx_seq_one_letter_code
_entity_poly.pdbx_strand_id
1 'polypeptide(L)'
;MHTFFSCPFAQEVWKLIPLRQVVHLATDINFKQALVEFRTAVCLPPSGIATTVLPWVLWAIWSTQNLHVFENRILSPMETAEKALNLGREWNNAQQQIQSVKKVILTSRRSTGNNAMVQLRLNRSPHH
;
A
#
# COMPACT_ATOMS: atom_id res chain seq x y z
N MET A 1 -6.91 6.70 -20.21
CA MET A 1 -7.63 7.57 -19.25
C MET A 1 -9.04 7.07 -18.98
N HIS A 2 -9.87 6.92 -20.02
CA HIS A 2 -11.28 6.53 -19.88
C HIS A 2 -11.52 5.34 -18.93
N THR A 3 -10.88 4.20 -19.18
CA THR A 3 -11.06 2.96 -18.41
C THR A 3 -10.83 3.09 -16.90
N PHE A 4 -9.90 3.94 -16.48
CA PHE A 4 -9.42 4.01 -15.10
C PHE A 4 -9.93 5.23 -14.32
N PHE A 5 -10.32 6.30 -15.01
CA PHE A 5 -10.63 7.58 -14.38
C PHE A 5 -11.90 8.25 -14.92
N SER A 6 -12.14 8.17 -16.23
CA SER A 6 -13.17 9.01 -16.89
C SER A 6 -14.48 8.27 -17.19
N CYS A 7 -14.50 6.93 -17.23
CA CYS A 7 -15.74 6.20 -17.48
C CYS A 7 -16.66 6.28 -16.24
N PRO A 8 -18.00 6.24 -16.42
CA PRO A 8 -18.94 6.38 -15.32
C PRO A 8 -18.69 5.38 -14.18
N PHE A 9 -18.39 4.13 -14.54
CA PHE A 9 -18.05 3.09 -13.57
C PHE A 9 -16.84 3.47 -12.71
N ALA A 10 -15.74 3.90 -13.33
CA ALA A 10 -14.53 4.30 -12.60
C ALA A 10 -14.77 5.51 -11.71
N GLN A 11 -15.53 6.51 -12.18
CA GLN A 11 -15.89 7.68 -11.39
C GLN A 11 -16.69 7.30 -10.13
N GLU A 12 -17.65 6.37 -10.25
CA GLU A 12 -18.39 5.86 -9.10
C GLU A 12 -17.48 5.12 -8.12
N VAL A 13 -16.53 4.30 -8.59
CA VAL A 13 -15.52 3.67 -7.71
C VAL A 13 -14.72 4.73 -6.96
N TRP A 14 -14.21 5.75 -7.66
CA TRP A 14 -13.40 6.81 -7.05
C TRP A 14 -14.16 7.64 -6.02
N LYS A 15 -15.46 7.90 -6.21
CA LYS A 15 -16.33 8.58 -5.23
C LYS A 15 -16.45 7.82 -3.91
N LEU A 16 -16.34 6.50 -3.95
CA LEU A 16 -16.45 5.63 -2.77
C LEU A 16 -15.12 5.47 -2.02
N ILE A 17 -14.00 5.93 -2.58
CA ILE A 17 -12.70 5.89 -1.91
C ILE A 17 -12.60 7.06 -0.92
N PRO A 18 -12.36 6.82 0.38
CA PRO A 18 -12.29 7.85 1.41
C PRO A 18 -10.94 8.59 1.39
N LEU A 19 -10.65 9.29 0.30
CA LEU A 19 -9.45 10.10 0.12
C LEU A 19 -9.44 11.29 1.10
N ARG A 20 -8.26 11.60 1.66
CA ARG A 20 -8.06 12.78 2.53
C ARG A 20 -8.17 14.10 1.78
N GLN A 21 -7.70 14.11 0.55
CA GLN A 21 -7.77 15.26 -0.34
C GLN A 21 -8.58 14.86 -1.56
N VAL A 22 -9.48 15.74 -1.99
CA VAL A 22 -10.23 15.52 -3.23
C VAL A 22 -9.25 15.61 -4.38
N VAL A 23 -9.03 14.49 -5.08
CA VAL A 23 -8.28 14.49 -6.34
C VAL A 23 -9.26 14.87 -7.44
N HIS A 24 -9.04 16.02 -8.07
CA HIS A 24 -9.85 16.46 -9.20
C HIS A 24 -9.55 15.60 -10.43
N LEU A 25 -10.36 14.55 -10.63
CA LEU A 25 -10.36 13.73 -11.83
C LEU A 25 -11.19 14.40 -12.92
N ALA A 26 -10.77 15.59 -13.36
CA ALA A 26 -11.44 16.29 -14.45
C ALA A 26 -11.38 15.46 -15.75
N THR A 27 -12.30 15.72 -16.68
CA THR A 27 -12.49 14.89 -17.88
C THR A 27 -11.24 14.82 -18.79
N ASP A 28 -10.29 15.76 -18.63
CA ASP A 28 -9.12 15.93 -19.50
C ASP A 28 -7.74 15.78 -18.82
N ILE A 29 -7.66 15.29 -17.57
CA ILE A 29 -6.34 15.03 -16.97
C ILE A 29 -5.59 13.97 -17.78
N ASN A 30 -4.29 14.19 -18.04
CA ASN A 30 -3.44 13.16 -18.62
C ASN A 30 -2.98 12.16 -17.54
N PHE A 31 -2.57 10.95 -17.95
CA PHE A 31 -2.22 9.88 -17.00
C PHE A 31 -1.07 10.25 -16.06
N LYS A 32 -0.10 11.04 -16.55
CA LYS A 32 1.03 11.50 -15.73
C LYS A 32 0.57 12.50 -14.67
N GLN A 33 -0.32 13.41 -15.02
CA GLN A 33 -0.92 14.36 -14.08
C GLN A 33 -1.71 13.63 -13.00
N ALA A 34 -2.56 12.67 -13.39
CA ALA A 34 -3.27 11.83 -12.44
C ALA A 34 -2.31 11.16 -11.45
N LEU A 35 -1.23 10.54 -11.94
CA LEU A 35 -0.22 9.90 -11.10
C LEU A 35 0.47 10.87 -10.13
N VAL A 36 0.74 12.11 -10.56
CA VAL A 36 1.33 13.15 -9.72
C VAL A 36 0.37 13.57 -8.61
N GLU A 37 -0.90 13.85 -8.94
CA GLU A 37 -1.93 14.23 -7.97
C GLU A 37 -2.16 13.14 -6.92
N PHE A 38 -2.14 11.87 -7.34
CA PHE A 38 -2.33 10.73 -6.45
C PHE A 38 -1.10 10.36 -5.62
N ARG A 39 0.07 10.96 -5.89
CA ARG A 39 1.31 10.67 -5.15
C ARG A 39 1.17 10.99 -3.66
N THR A 40 0.41 12.03 -3.34
CA THR A 40 0.15 12.46 -1.95
C THR A 40 -1.24 12.06 -1.46
N ALA A 41 -2.07 11.49 -2.34
CA ALA A 41 -3.41 11.05 -2.00
C ALA A 41 -3.36 9.80 -1.13
N VAL A 42 -3.65 10.00 0.15
CA VAL A 42 -3.80 8.95 1.16
C VAL A 42 -5.26 8.91 1.63
N CYS A 43 -5.69 7.76 2.11
CA CYS A 43 -7.01 7.64 2.71
C CYS A 43 -7.07 8.30 4.09
N LEU A 44 -8.26 8.73 4.52
CA LEU A 44 -8.48 9.29 5.86
C LEU A 44 -8.28 8.20 6.95
N PRO A 45 -7.74 8.51 8.13
CA PRO A 45 -7.69 7.58 9.27
C PRO A 45 -9.12 7.53 9.84
N PRO A 46 -9.91 6.50 9.48
CA PRO A 46 -9.80 5.13 10.02
C PRO A 46 -9.58 4.03 8.95
N SER A 47 -9.29 4.38 7.71
CA SER A 47 -9.18 3.43 6.60
C SER A 47 -8.08 2.36 6.76
N GLY A 48 -7.07 2.59 7.62
CA GLY A 48 -5.92 1.70 7.77
C GLY A 48 -4.91 1.76 6.60
N ILE A 49 -5.14 2.65 5.63
CA ILE A 49 -4.30 2.77 4.44
C ILE A 49 -3.39 4.01 4.56
N ALA A 50 -2.16 3.80 5.04
CA ALA A 50 -1.14 4.84 5.20
C ALA A 50 -0.29 5.09 3.94
N THR A 51 -0.48 4.28 2.89
CA THR A 51 0.23 4.39 1.60
C THR A 51 -0.72 4.93 0.53
N THR A 52 -0.19 5.31 -0.64
CA THR A 52 -1.05 5.77 -1.75
C THR A 52 -2.03 4.67 -2.16
N VAL A 53 -3.31 5.03 -2.31
CA VAL A 53 -4.39 4.08 -2.64
C VAL A 53 -4.50 3.81 -4.14
N LEU A 54 -3.90 4.68 -4.96
CA LEU A 54 -3.95 4.62 -6.43
C LEU A 54 -3.67 3.23 -7.02
N PRO A 55 -2.55 2.55 -6.70
CA PRO A 55 -2.24 1.26 -7.34
C PRO A 55 -3.33 0.21 -7.07
N TRP A 56 -3.95 0.23 -5.89
CA TRP A 56 -4.98 -0.73 -5.50
C TRP A 56 -6.29 -0.48 -6.21
N VAL A 57 -6.68 0.80 -6.38
CA VAL A 57 -7.90 1.16 -7.13
C VAL A 57 -7.75 0.83 -8.61
N LEU A 58 -6.60 1.16 -9.22
CA LEU A 58 -6.32 0.80 -10.61
C LEU A 58 -6.34 -0.71 -10.83
N TRP A 59 -5.73 -1.46 -9.91
CA TRP A 59 -5.74 -2.92 -9.96
C TRP A 59 -7.14 -3.50 -9.83
N ALA A 60 -7.97 -2.97 -8.92
CA ALA A 60 -9.34 -3.43 -8.73
C ALA A 60 -10.23 -3.15 -9.95
N ILE A 61 -10.12 -1.96 -10.55
CA ILE A 61 -10.84 -1.60 -11.78
C ILE A 61 -10.43 -2.53 -12.93
N TRP A 62 -9.12 -2.71 -13.14
CA TRP A 62 -8.59 -3.62 -14.16
C TRP A 62 -9.09 -5.05 -13.95
N SER A 63 -8.98 -5.56 -12.73
CA SER A 63 -9.38 -6.92 -12.38
C SER A 63 -10.87 -7.15 -12.59
N THR A 64 -11.71 -6.16 -12.28
CA THR A 64 -13.17 -6.24 -12.49
C THR A 64 -13.53 -6.36 -13.96
N GLN A 65 -12.84 -5.61 -14.83
CA GLN A 65 -13.05 -5.71 -16.27
C GLN A 65 -12.60 -7.06 -16.83
N ASN A 66 -11.46 -7.59 -16.36
CA ASN A 66 -11.03 -8.94 -16.75
C ASN A 66 -12.01 -10.01 -16.27
N LEU A 67 -12.53 -9.88 -15.05
CA LEU A 67 -13.53 -10.81 -14.52
C LEU A 67 -14.81 -10.82 -15.37
N HIS A 68 -15.25 -9.66 -15.83
CA HIS A 68 -16.39 -9.56 -16.74
C HIS A 68 -16.07 -10.22 -18.10
N VAL A 69 -14.91 -9.92 -18.69
CA VAL A 69 -14.53 -10.46 -20.01
C VAL A 69 -14.37 -11.98 -19.99
N PHE A 70 -13.77 -12.54 -18.94
CA PHE A 70 -13.41 -13.96 -18.90
C PHE A 70 -14.41 -14.85 -18.16
N GLU A 71 -15.12 -14.31 -17.16
CA GLU A 71 -16.05 -15.08 -16.32
C GLU A 71 -17.50 -14.59 -16.39
N ASN A 72 -17.78 -13.55 -17.18
CA ASN A 72 -19.10 -12.91 -17.28
C ASN A 72 -19.67 -12.47 -15.91
N ARG A 73 -18.79 -12.14 -14.96
CA ARG A 73 -19.16 -11.65 -13.64
C ARG A 73 -18.95 -10.15 -13.56
N ILE A 74 -19.97 -9.45 -13.10
CA ILE A 74 -19.96 -7.99 -12.96
C ILE A 74 -19.86 -7.67 -11.47
N LEU A 75 -18.83 -6.92 -11.09
CA LEU A 75 -18.75 -6.31 -9.76
C LEU A 75 -19.31 -4.89 -9.82
N SER A 76 -20.07 -4.53 -8.80
CA SER A 76 -20.53 -3.17 -8.60
C SER A 76 -19.36 -2.21 -8.30
N PRO A 77 -19.55 -0.89 -8.47
CA PRO A 77 -18.57 0.09 -8.04
C PRO A 77 -18.20 -0.03 -6.55
N MET A 78 -19.18 -0.37 -5.71
CA MET A 78 -18.99 -0.58 -4.27
C MET A 78 -18.09 -1.78 -3.98
N GLU A 79 -18.40 -2.95 -4.54
CA GLU A 79 -17.57 -4.15 -4.36
C GLU A 79 -16.14 -3.93 -4.87
N THR A 80 -16.00 -3.19 -5.98
CA THR A 80 -14.69 -2.84 -6.55
C THR A 80 -13.91 -1.90 -5.64
N ALA A 81 -14.57 -0.89 -5.04
CA ALA A 81 -13.97 0.02 -4.08
C ALA A 81 -13.53 -0.70 -2.81
N GLU A 82 -14.38 -1.58 -2.25
CA GLU A 82 -14.05 -2.40 -1.08
C GLU A 82 -12.86 -3.32 -1.35
N LYS A 83 -12.82 -3.96 -2.53
CA LYS A 83 -11.68 -4.77 -2.96
C LYS A 83 -10.39 -3.97 -2.98
N ALA A 84 -10.41 -2.75 -3.55
CA ALA A 84 -9.26 -1.87 -3.56
C ALA A 84 -8.78 -1.51 -2.14
N LEU A 85 -9.70 -1.18 -1.24
CA LEU A 85 -9.38 -0.83 0.14
C LEU A 85 -8.81 -2.01 0.92
N ASN A 86 -9.37 -3.21 0.75
CA ASN A 86 -8.88 -4.42 1.41
C ASN A 86 -7.46 -4.77 0.95
N LEU A 87 -7.18 -4.71 -0.36
CA LEU A 87 -5.82 -4.91 -0.89
C LEU A 87 -4.82 -3.92 -0.27
N GLY A 88 -5.19 -2.64 -0.17
CA GLY A 88 -4.35 -1.62 0.45
C GLY A 88 -4.09 -1.86 1.94
N ARG A 89 -5.10 -2.35 2.68
CA ARG A 89 -4.96 -2.73 4.10
C ARG A 89 -4.07 -3.95 4.27
N GLU A 90 -4.30 -5.00 3.49
CA GLU A 90 -3.51 -6.23 3.51
C GLU A 90 -2.03 -5.95 3.24
N TRP A 91 -1.75 -5.13 2.24
CA TRP A 91 -0.38 -4.71 1.94
C TRP A 91 0.28 -3.99 3.11
N ASN A 92 -0.41 -3.01 3.71
CA ASN A 92 0.15 -2.28 4.85
C ASN A 92 0.40 -3.19 6.05
N ASN A 93 -0.52 -4.10 6.35
CA ASN A 93 -0.36 -5.07 7.43
C ASN A 93 0.86 -5.96 7.19
N ALA A 94 1.04 -6.46 5.96
CA ALA A 94 2.21 -7.25 5.58
C ALA A 94 3.52 -6.44 5.72
N GLN A 95 3.52 -5.16 5.34
CA GLN A 95 4.70 -4.30 5.52
C GLN A 95 5.04 -4.07 6.99
N GLN A 96 4.05 -3.90 7.87
CA GLN A 96 4.28 -3.78 9.31
C GLN A 96 4.88 -5.06 9.91
N GLN A 97 4.39 -6.23 9.47
CA GLN A 97 4.97 -7.52 9.87
C GLN A 97 6.43 -7.66 9.42
N ILE A 98 6.76 -7.25 8.20
CA ILE A 98 8.15 -7.27 7.71
C ILE A 98 9.04 -6.35 8.55
N GLN A 99 8.56 -5.16 8.93
CA GLN A 99 9.31 -4.23 9.76
C GLN A 99 9.53 -4.76 11.19
N SER A 100 8.53 -5.42 11.78
CA SER A 100 8.67 -6.02 13.11
C SER A 100 9.72 -7.14 13.10
N VAL A 101 9.69 -8.01 12.09
CA VAL A 101 10.69 -9.07 11.90
C VAL A 101 12.10 -8.49 11.72
N LYS A 102 12.26 -7.46 10.87
CA LYS A 102 13.55 -6.78 10.69
C LYS A 102 14.08 -6.21 12.00
N LYS A 103 13.22 -5.58 12.81
CA LYS A 103 13.60 -5.03 14.12
C LYS A 103 14.08 -6.13 15.06
N VAL A 104 13.36 -7.26 15.14
CA VAL A 104 13.73 -8.43 15.96
C VAL A 104 15.10 -8.98 15.54
N ILE A 105 15.33 -9.20 14.24
CA ILE A 105 16.61 -9.70 13.70
C ILE A 105 17.75 -8.74 14.03
N LEU A 106 17.56 -7.44 13.83
CA LEU A 106 18.58 -6.42 14.13
C LEU A 106 18.91 -6.38 15.64
N THR A 107 17.90 -6.49 16.50
CA THR A 107 18.11 -6.52 17.96
C THR A 107 18.82 -7.80 18.41
N SER A 108 18.50 -8.96 17.81
CA SER A 108 19.17 -10.23 18.07
C SER A 108 20.64 -10.19 17.64
N ARG A 109 20.94 -9.66 16.44
CA ARG A 109 22.32 -9.55 15.95
C ARG A 109 23.18 -8.59 16.80
N ARG A 110 22.56 -7.54 17.35
CA ARG A 110 23.25 -6.58 18.24
C ARG A 110 23.54 -7.19 19.62
N SER A 111 22.69 -8.08 20.15
CA SER A 111 22.99 -8.79 21.40
C SER A 111 24.14 -9.80 21.24
N THR A 112 24.21 -10.50 20.11
CA THR A 112 25.33 -11.44 19.82
C THR A 112 26.66 -10.69 19.60
N GLY A 113 26.64 -9.55 18.91
CA GLY A 113 27.84 -8.72 18.70
C GLY A 113 28.38 -8.11 20.00
N ASN A 114 27.50 -7.70 20.91
CA ASN A 114 27.89 -7.18 22.21
C ASN A 114 28.51 -8.28 23.10
N ASN A 115 27.97 -9.50 23.10
CA ASN A 115 28.55 -10.63 23.83
C ASN A 115 29.93 -11.04 23.26
N ALA A 116 30.12 -11.01 21.94
CA ALA A 116 31.41 -11.30 21.32
C ALA A 116 32.49 -10.24 21.65
N MET A 117 32.13 -8.94 21.66
CA MET A 117 33.05 -7.86 22.05
C MET A 117 33.40 -7.88 23.55
N VAL A 118 32.44 -8.26 24.41
CA VAL A 118 32.69 -8.42 25.86
C VAL A 118 33.64 -9.59 26.13
N GLN A 119 33.48 -10.71 25.43
CA GLN A 119 34.38 -11.86 25.56
C GLN A 119 35.81 -11.56 25.04
N LEU A 120 35.94 -10.79 23.96
CA LEU A 120 37.25 -10.34 23.47
C LEU A 120 37.95 -9.35 24.42
N ARG A 121 37.21 -8.58 25.23
CA ARG A 121 37.79 -7.72 26.27
C ARG A 121 38.26 -8.50 27.50
N LEU A 122 37.53 -9.56 27.88
CA LEU A 122 37.90 -10.39 29.04
C LEU A 122 39.16 -11.25 28.78
N ASN A 123 39.40 -11.67 27.54
CA ASN A 123 40.59 -12.44 27.16
C ASN A 123 41.86 -11.60 26.96
N ARG A 124 41.81 -10.28 27.23
CA ARG A 124 42.94 -9.35 27.08
C ARG A 124 43.40 -8.77 28.43
N SER A 125 43.38 -9.58 29.49
CA SER A 125 44.04 -9.21 30.75
C SER A 125 45.48 -9.76 30.72
N PRO A 126 46.52 -8.91 30.73
CA PRO A 126 47.89 -9.38 30.82
C PRO A 126 48.13 -9.89 32.25
N HIS A 127 48.53 -11.15 32.35
CA HIS A 127 49.21 -11.67 33.52
C HIS A 127 50.46 -10.82 33.74
N HIS A 128 50.56 -10.21 34.92
CA HIS A 128 51.82 -9.72 35.44
C HIS A 128 51.99 -10.13 36.89
#